data_AF-A0A7W0MX08-F1
#
_entry.id   AF-A0A7W0MX08-F1
#
_cell.length_a   1.000
_cell.length_b   1.000
_cell.length_c   1.000
_cell.angle_alpha   90.00
_cell.angle_beta   90.00
_cell.angle_gamma   90.00
#
_symmetry.space_group_name_H-M   'P 1'
#
loop_
_entity.id
_entity.type
_entity.pdbx_description
1 polymer ?
#
loop_
_entity_poly.entity_id
_entity_poly.type
_entity_poly.pdbx_seq_one_letter_code
_entity_poly.pdbx_strand_id
1 'polypeptide(L)'
;EMGEPLPPKYPLYGRDAHRTRAGIHADGLNKFWRMYAPFDVPKLLGRPLELSYTRESGIAGLIFLIRQHTGREAGKDDPELRRVHDELLRQFDAGRQTAVEWEEIDELLGPTVLA
;
A
#
# COMPACT_ATOMS: atom_id res chain seq x y z
N GLU A 1 -31.85 6.55 4.33
CA GLU A 1 -30.81 6.37 3.30
C GLU A 1 -31.27 7.00 1.99
N MET A 2 -30.34 7.54 1.20
CA MET A 2 -30.62 8.16 -0.10
C MET A 2 -30.35 7.23 -1.29
N GLY A 3 -29.86 6.00 -1.05
CA GLY A 3 -29.65 4.98 -2.09
C GLY A 3 -28.45 5.21 -3.03
N GLU A 4 -27.71 6.32 -2.87
CA GLU A 4 -26.55 6.64 -3.72
C GLU A 4 -25.25 6.12 -3.11
N PRO A 5 -24.36 5.48 -3.91
CA PRO A 5 -23.06 5.05 -3.43
C PRO A 5 -22.16 6.25 -3.17
N LEU A 6 -21.37 6.19 -2.10
CA LEU A 6 -20.38 7.22 -1.79
C LEU A 6 -19.29 7.25 -2.88
N PRO A 7 -18.99 8.41 -3.48
CA PRO A 7 -17.89 8.51 -4.44
C PRO A 7 -16.56 8.07 -3.81
N PRO A 8 -15.71 7.30 -4.50
CA PRO A 8 -14.47 6.79 -3.92
C PRO A 8 -13.53 7.89 -3.40
N LYS A 9 -13.52 9.05 -4.04
CA LYS A 9 -12.68 10.20 -3.66
C LYS A 9 -13.44 11.24 -2.82
N TYR A 10 -14.64 10.93 -2.35
CA TYR A 10 -15.41 11.84 -1.51
C TYR A 10 -14.56 12.24 -0.30
N PRO A 11 -14.41 13.54 0.01
CA PRO A 11 -13.56 13.99 1.11
C PRO A 11 -13.89 13.25 2.41
N LEU A 12 -12.84 12.87 3.15
CA LEU A 12 -12.89 12.13 4.41
C LEU A 12 -13.39 10.68 4.29
N TYR A 13 -14.61 10.46 3.78
CA TYR A 13 -15.28 9.16 3.87
C TYR A 13 -15.05 8.25 2.66
N GLY A 14 -14.71 8.81 1.49
CA GLY A 14 -14.45 8.03 0.29
C GLY A 14 -13.30 7.04 0.51
N ARG A 15 -13.40 5.82 -0.03
CA ARG A 15 -12.38 4.76 0.14
C ARG A 15 -10.98 5.17 -0.32
N ASP A 16 -10.89 6.08 -1.30
CA ASP A 16 -9.64 6.60 -1.85
C ASP A 16 -9.21 7.94 -1.22
N ALA A 17 -9.98 8.50 -0.26
CA ALA A 17 -9.72 9.82 0.31
C ALA A 17 -8.40 9.90 1.12
N HIS A 18 -7.95 8.75 1.62
CA HIS A 18 -6.69 8.60 2.36
C HIS A 18 -5.82 7.52 1.73
N ARG A 19 -5.88 7.39 0.40
CA ARG A 19 -5.07 6.44 -0.37
C ARG A 19 -4.04 7.18 -1.20
N THR A 20 -2.78 6.77 -1.13
CA THR A 20 -1.71 7.35 -1.93
C THR A 20 -1.13 6.39 -2.96
N ARG A 21 -0.45 6.92 -3.99
CA ARG A 21 0.04 6.15 -5.16
C ARG A 21 1.43 6.57 -5.64
N ALA A 22 1.97 7.69 -5.13
CA ALA A 22 3.28 8.17 -5.53
C ALA A 22 4.35 7.45 -4.70
N GLY A 23 5.41 6.94 -5.33
CA GLY A 23 6.41 6.18 -4.60
C GLY A 23 7.17 6.95 -3.54
N ILE A 24 7.39 8.24 -3.75
CA ILE A 24 7.96 9.12 -2.72
C ILE A 24 7.08 9.16 -1.45
N HIS A 25 5.77 8.93 -1.58
CA HIS A 25 4.88 8.90 -0.44
C HIS A 25 5.02 7.59 0.34
N ALA A 26 5.32 6.46 -0.29
CA ALA A 26 5.55 5.20 0.43
C ALA A 26 6.75 5.30 1.39
N ASP A 27 7.88 5.83 0.92
CA ASP A 27 9.05 6.08 1.78
C ASP A 27 8.74 7.12 2.88
N GLY A 28 7.97 8.15 2.55
CA GLY A 28 7.51 9.15 3.50
C GLY A 28 6.58 8.58 4.59
N LEU A 29 5.64 7.70 4.23
CA LEU A 29 4.73 7.03 5.15
C LEU A 29 5.46 6.10 6.12
N ASN A 30 6.54 5.45 5.66
CA ASN A 30 7.39 4.63 6.52
C ASN A 30 8.11 5.44 7.60
N LYS A 31 8.46 6.70 7.32
CA LYS A 31 9.26 7.56 8.21
C LYS A 31 8.44 8.52 9.06
N PHE A 32 7.50 9.24 8.45
CA PHE A 32 6.71 10.28 9.09
C PHE A 32 5.36 10.46 8.41
N TRP A 33 4.43 9.54 8.68
CA TRP A 33 3.10 9.49 8.06
C TRP A 33 2.29 10.79 8.22
N ARG A 34 2.51 11.55 9.31
CA ARG A 34 1.80 12.82 9.58
C ARG A 34 2.07 13.92 8.54
N MET A 35 3.12 13.78 7.73
CA MET A 35 3.35 14.67 6.58
C MET A 35 2.33 14.46 5.46
N TYR A 36 1.73 13.26 5.38
CA TYR A 36 0.85 12.85 4.29
C TYR A 36 -0.62 12.72 4.71
N ALA A 37 -0.91 12.79 6.01
CA ALA A 37 -2.27 12.78 6.54
C ALA A 37 -2.44 13.89 7.59
N PRO A 38 -3.34 14.87 7.38
CA PRO A 38 -3.56 15.96 8.33
C PRO A 38 -4.26 15.51 9.62
N PHE A 39 -4.85 14.30 9.64
CA PHE A 39 -5.54 13.70 10.78
C PHE A 39 -5.02 12.30 11.03
N ASP A 40 -5.20 11.82 12.26
CA ASP A 40 -5.08 10.40 12.60
C ASP A 40 -6.24 9.62 11.99
N VAL A 41 -6.06 9.21 10.73
CA VAL A 41 -7.09 8.51 9.93
C VAL A 41 -7.58 7.22 10.61
N PRO A 42 -6.71 6.33 11.14
CA PRO A 42 -7.15 5.18 11.90
C PRO A 42 -8.05 5.54 13.08
N LYS A 43 -7.66 6.54 13.88
CA LYS A 43 -8.46 6.97 15.03
C LYS A 43 -9.77 7.65 14.62
N LEU A 44 -9.76 8.42 13.54
CA LEU A 44 -10.91 9.21 13.10
C LEU A 44 -11.95 8.35 12.38
N LEU A 45 -11.53 7.38 11.55
CA LEU A 45 -12.38 6.65 10.63
C LEU A 45 -12.42 5.13 10.87
N GLY A 46 -11.62 4.60 11.79
CA GLY A 46 -11.57 3.16 12.08
C GLY A 46 -10.97 2.31 10.94
N ARG A 47 -10.20 2.93 10.03
CA ARG A 47 -9.53 2.25 8.92
C ARG A 47 -8.14 2.85 8.65
N PRO A 48 -7.17 2.08 8.13
CA PRO A 48 -5.84 2.59 7.88
C PRO A 48 -5.79 3.64 6.77
N LEU A 49 -4.68 4.39 6.74
CA LEU A 49 -4.26 5.11 5.54
C LEU A 49 -3.75 4.07 4.54
N GLU A 50 -4.11 4.20 3.27
CA GLU A 50 -3.82 3.18 2.26
C GLU A 50 -2.74 3.60 1.26
N LEU A 51 -2.05 2.63 0.69
CA LEU A 51 -1.14 2.80 -0.44
C LEU A 51 -1.61 1.86 -1.57
N SER A 52 -1.80 2.38 -2.79
CA SER A 52 -1.86 1.51 -3.97
C SER A 52 -0.46 1.35 -4.52
N TYR A 53 -0.01 0.10 -4.69
CA TYR A 53 1.31 -0.16 -5.22
C TYR A 53 1.34 0.09 -6.73
N THR A 54 2.33 0.85 -7.18
CA THR A 54 2.54 1.26 -8.57
C THR A 54 3.98 1.01 -8.97
N ARG A 55 4.30 1.16 -10.26
CA ARG A 55 5.66 1.07 -10.77
C ARG A 55 6.62 2.00 -10.02
N GLU A 56 6.14 3.18 -9.61
CA GLU A 56 6.94 4.18 -8.92
C GLU A 56 7.14 3.85 -7.43
N SER A 57 6.35 2.94 -6.85
CA SER A 57 6.32 2.65 -5.41
C SER A 57 7.65 2.09 -4.87
N GLY A 58 8.38 1.33 -5.69
CA GLY A 58 9.63 0.67 -5.32
C GLY A 58 9.50 -0.26 -4.10
N ILE A 59 10.64 -0.66 -3.53
CA ILE A 59 10.67 -1.53 -2.34
C ILE A 59 10.02 -0.88 -1.12
N ALA A 60 10.06 0.46 -0.99
CA ALA A 60 9.45 1.16 0.13
C ALA A 60 7.93 0.94 0.21
N GLY A 61 7.26 0.80 -0.94
CA GLY A 61 5.84 0.45 -1.00
C GLY A 61 5.54 -0.94 -0.47
N LEU A 62 6.38 -1.93 -0.80
CA LEU A 62 6.23 -3.29 -0.27
C LEU A 62 6.44 -3.32 1.24
N ILE A 63 7.49 -2.66 1.75
CA ILE A 63 7.74 -2.56 3.19
C ILE A 63 6.53 -1.97 3.91
N PHE A 64 5.96 -0.89 3.36
CA PHE A 64 4.80 -0.24 3.95
C PHE A 64 3.59 -1.18 4.00
N LEU A 65 3.24 -1.80 2.86
CA LEU A 65 2.07 -2.67 2.74
C LEU A 65 2.21 -3.94 3.57
N ILE A 66 3.35 -4.61 3.53
CA ILE A 66 3.60 -5.82 4.31
C ILE A 66 3.46 -5.52 5.80
N ARG A 67 4.10 -4.45 6.29
CA ARG A 67 3.96 -4.05 7.69
C ARG A 67 2.51 -3.72 8.05
N GLN A 68 1.80 -2.99 7.18
CA GLN A 68 0.41 -2.61 7.43
C GLN A 68 -0.53 -3.81 7.53
N HIS A 69 -0.39 -4.79 6.63
CA HIS A 69 -1.34 -5.91 6.54
C HIS A 69 -0.96 -7.11 7.41
N THR A 70 0.33 -7.29 7.73
CA THR A 70 0.80 -8.49 8.45
C THR A 70 1.46 -8.17 9.79
N GLY A 71 1.83 -6.91 10.04
CA GLY A 71 2.65 -6.53 11.19
C GLY A 71 4.12 -6.96 11.09
N ARG A 72 4.53 -7.63 9.99
CA ARG A 72 5.93 -8.02 9.76
C ARG A 72 6.78 -6.79 9.45
N GLU A 73 7.86 -6.65 10.21
CA GLU A 73 8.93 -5.71 9.90
C GLU A 73 9.89 -6.33 8.88
N ALA A 74 10.27 -5.57 7.85
CA ALA A 74 11.19 -6.01 6.82
C ALA A 74 12.11 -4.85 6.37
N GLY A 75 13.37 -5.19 6.12
CA GLY A 75 14.36 -4.26 5.58
C GLY A 75 14.34 -4.22 4.06
N LYS A 76 15.00 -3.21 3.48
CA LYS A 76 15.18 -3.10 2.01
C LYS A 76 15.99 -4.25 1.41
N ASP A 77 16.75 -4.95 2.25
CA ASP A 77 17.60 -6.08 1.87
C ASP A 77 16.92 -7.43 2.04
N ASP A 78 15.65 -7.47 2.48
CA ASP A 78 14.88 -8.70 2.60
C ASP A 78 14.79 -9.41 1.23
N PRO A 79 15.35 -10.63 1.09
CA PRO A 79 15.40 -11.34 -0.19
C PRO A 79 14.01 -11.64 -0.78
N GLU A 80 13.01 -11.88 0.06
CA GLU A 80 11.65 -12.15 -0.40
C GLU A 80 11.03 -10.89 -0.98
N LEU A 81 11.16 -9.75 -0.30
CA LEU A 81 10.67 -8.46 -0.81
C LEU A 81 11.35 -8.08 -2.12
N ARG A 82 12.66 -8.33 -2.26
CA ARG A 82 13.38 -8.11 -3.52
C ARG A 82 12.84 -8.98 -4.64
N ARG A 83 12.60 -10.27 -4.39
CA ARG A 83 11.99 -11.18 -5.37
C ARG A 83 10.60 -10.71 -5.78
N VAL A 84 9.74 -10.33 -4.83
CA VAL A 84 8.38 -9.83 -5.11
C VAL A 84 8.45 -8.53 -5.91
N HIS A 85 9.33 -7.59 -5.52
CA HIS A 85 9.56 -6.35 -6.26
C HIS A 85 9.95 -6.61 -7.72
N ASP A 86 10.89 -7.53 -7.96
CA ASP A 86 11.37 -7.85 -9.31
C ASP A 86 10.29 -8.54 -10.16
N GLU A 87 9.41 -9.35 -9.55
CA GLU A 87 8.22 -9.89 -10.22
C GLU A 87 7.25 -8.77 -10.61
N LEU A 88 6.93 -7.85 -9.69
CA LEU A 88 6.03 -6.72 -9.99
C LEU A 88 6.59 -5.81 -11.07
N LEU A 89 7.91 -5.53 -11.05
CA LEU A 89 8.58 -4.79 -12.12
C LEU A 89 8.43 -5.50 -13.46
N ARG A 90 8.60 -6.82 -13.53
CA ARG A 90 8.36 -7.59 -14.76
C ARG A 90 6.93 -7.44 -15.27
N GLN A 91 5.93 -7.41 -14.39
CA GLN A 91 4.54 -7.18 -14.80
C GLN A 91 4.33 -5.77 -15.37
N PHE A 92 4.92 -4.75 -14.77
CA PHE A 92 4.88 -3.38 -15.31
C PHE A 92 5.64 -3.26 -16.63
N ASP A 93 6.79 -3.90 -16.77
CA ASP A 93 7.57 -3.96 -18.02
C ASP A 93 6.80 -4.69 -19.13
N ALA A 94 5.99 -5.69 -18.77
CA ALA A 94 5.06 -6.38 -19.67
C ALA A 94 3.80 -5.56 -20.01
N GLY A 95 3.69 -4.32 -19.51
CA GLY A 95 2.63 -3.38 -19.90
C GLY A 95 1.47 -3.26 -18.91
N ARG A 96 1.55 -3.81 -17.69
CA ARG A 96 0.56 -3.48 -16.64
C ARG A 96 0.50 -1.96 -16.45
N GLN A 97 -0.70 -1.40 -16.50
CA GLN A 97 -0.95 0.03 -16.25
C GLN A 97 -1.75 0.30 -14.96
N THR A 98 -2.27 -0.75 -14.34
CA THR A 98 -3.06 -0.66 -13.11
C THR A 98 -2.16 -0.75 -11.89
N ALA A 99 -2.64 -0.21 -10.77
CA ALA A 99 -2.02 -0.49 -9.48
C ALA A 99 -2.14 -1.99 -9.15
N VAL A 100 -1.27 -2.43 -8.25
CA VAL A 100 -1.27 -3.77 -7.67
C VAL A 100 -1.93 -3.65 -6.29
N GLU A 101 -2.96 -4.44 -6.05
CA GLU A 101 -3.66 -4.48 -4.75
C GLU A 101 -2.95 -5.44 -3.79
N TRP A 102 -3.30 -5.36 -2.50
CA TRP A 102 -2.65 -6.14 -1.44
C TRP A 102 -2.71 -7.66 -1.71
N GLU A 103 -3.87 -8.14 -2.16
CA GLU A 103 -4.11 -9.56 -2.38
C GLU A 103 -3.15 -10.15 -3.42
N GLU A 104 -2.81 -9.39 -4.47
CA GLU A 104 -1.83 -9.80 -5.47
C GLU A 104 -0.41 -9.84 -4.90
N ILE A 105 -0.10 -8.96 -3.95
CA ILE A 105 1.20 -8.96 -3.25
C ILE A 105 1.27 -10.15 -2.29
N ASP A 106 0.19 -10.43 -1.56
CA ASP A 106 0.09 -11.55 -0.61
C ASP A 106 0.25 -12.90 -1.31
N GLU A 107 -0.36 -13.07 -2.49
CA GLU A 107 -0.16 -14.27 -3.34
C GLU A 107 1.29 -14.46 -3.79
N LEU A 108 2.03 -13.36 -3.95
CA LEU A 108 3.44 -13.39 -4.32
C LEU A 108 4.35 -13.66 -3.13
N LEU A 109 3.89 -13.45 -1.90
CA LEU A 109 4.64 -13.79 -0.69
C LEU A 109 4.61 -15.31 -0.46
N GLY A 110 5.67 -15.84 0.16
CA GLY A 110 5.70 -17.23 0.60
C GLY A 110 4.69 -17.46 1.73
N PRO A 111 4.41 -18.73 2.07
CA PRO A 111 3.52 -19.05 3.19
C PRO A 111 4.00 -18.36 4.46
N THR A 112 3.16 -17.49 5.02
CA THR A 112 3.41 -16.84 6.32
C THR A 112 3.46 -17.92 7.39
N VAL A 113 4.66 -18.26 7.85
CA VAL A 113 4.82 -19.07 9.07
C VAL A 113 4.47 -18.14 10.23
N LEU A 114 3.22 -18.20 10.69
CA LEU A 114 2.84 -17.59 11.96
C LEU A 114 3.65 -18.27 13.06
N ALA A 115 4.59 -17.53 13.65
CA ALA A 115 5.34 -17.93 14.83
C ALA A 115 4.52 -17.69 16.10
#